data_AF-A0A183ENS4-F1
#
_entry.id   AF-A0A183ENS4-F1
#
_cell.length_a   1.000
_cell.length_b   1.000
_cell.length_c   1.000
_cell.angle_alpha   90.00
_cell.angle_beta   90.00
_cell.angle_gamma   90.00
#
_symmetry.space_group_name_H-M   'P 1'
#
loop_
_entity.id
_entity.type
_entity.pdbx_description
1 polymer ?
#
loop_
_entity_poly.entity_id
_entity_poly.type
_entity_poly.pdbx_seq_one_letter_code
_entity_poly.pdbx_strand_id
1 'polypeptide(L)' 'MAMNRSADPCENFFEYACGQWNRDHPIPDDMFAYGTFAFVREIVRQQMRGEWMFGTIRISRNH' A
#
# COMPACT_ATOMS: atom_id res chain seq x y z
N MET A 1 2.01 -2.70 -12.68
CA MET A 1 0.91 -1.88 -13.25
C MET A 1 -0.40 -2.43 -12.71
N ALA A 2 -1.41 -1.59 -12.47
CA ALA A 2 -2.68 -2.00 -11.85
C ALA A 2 -3.67 -2.70 -12.80
N MET A 3 -3.49 -2.54 -14.11
CA MET A 3 -4.45 -2.98 -15.13
C MET A 3 -4.32 -4.47 -15.48
N ASN A 4 -5.45 -5.16 -15.58
CA ASN A 4 -5.56 -6.49 -16.19
C ASN A 4 -6.02 -6.36 -17.65
N ARG A 5 -5.07 -6.38 -18.59
CA ARG A 5 -5.35 -6.22 -20.04
C ARG A 5 -6.10 -7.41 -20.66
N SER A 6 -6.28 -8.50 -19.93
CA SER A 6 -7.04 -9.65 -20.41
C SER A 6 -8.54 -9.49 -20.17
N ALA A 7 -8.96 -8.53 -19.34
CA ALA A 7 -10.37 -8.22 -19.11
C ALA A 7 -10.88 -7.24 -20.17
N ASP A 8 -12.12 -7.43 -20.62
CA ASP A 8 -12.77 -6.48 -21.52
C ASP A 8 -13.24 -5.24 -20.73
N PRO A 9 -12.76 -4.03 -21.06
CA PRO A 9 -13.17 -2.80 -20.38
C PRO A 9 -14.64 -2.43 -20.59
N CYS A 10 -15.29 -2.89 -21.66
CA CYS A 10 -16.70 -2.63 -21.93
C CYS A 10 -17.63 -3.46 -21.02
N GLU A 11 -17.17 -4.65 -20.61
CA GLU A 11 -17.94 -5.58 -19.77
C GLU A 11 -17.63 -5.39 -18.28
N ASN A 12 -16.36 -5.18 -17.92
CA ASN A 12 -15.95 -4.95 -16.54
C ASN A 12 -14.74 -4.00 -16.46
N PHE A 13 -15.03 -2.71 -16.53
CA PHE A 13 -14.00 -1.67 -16.45
C PHE A 13 -13.19 -1.71 -15.14
N PHE A 14 -13.83 -2.11 -14.03
CA PHE A 14 -13.13 -2.20 -12.74
C PHE A 14 -12.05 -3.29 -12.76
N GLU A 15 -12.36 -4.49 -13.27
CA GLU A 15 -11.38 -5.57 -13.41
C GLU A 15 -10.29 -5.21 -14.41
N TYR A 16 -10.63 -4.57 -15.53
CA TYR A 16 -9.62 -4.07 -16.47
C TYR A 16 -8.66 -3.07 -15.83
N ALA A 17 -9.17 -2.08 -15.08
CA ALA A 17 -8.37 -1.01 -14.52
C ALA A 17 -7.55 -1.42 -13.27
N CYS A 18 -8.12 -2.28 -12.42
CA CYS A 18 -7.62 -2.59 -11.08
C CYS A 18 -7.34 -4.08 -10.83
N GLY A 19 -7.71 -4.98 -11.74
CA GLY A 19 -7.66 -6.42 -11.50
C GLY A 19 -6.29 -6.95 -11.12
N GLN A 20 -5.22 -6.43 -11.75
CA GLN A 20 -3.86 -6.81 -11.38
C GLN A 20 -3.48 -6.27 -9.99
N TRP A 21 -3.91 -5.06 -9.65
CA TRP A 21 -3.67 -4.50 -8.30
C TRP A 21 -4.36 -5.33 -7.22
N ASN A 22 -5.62 -5.73 -7.42
CA ASN A 22 -6.37 -6.58 -6.47
C ASN A 22 -5.68 -7.93 -6.23
N ARG A 23 -5.09 -8.52 -7.27
CA ARG A 23 -4.35 -9.79 -7.17
C ARG A 23 -3.05 -9.65 -6.37
N ASP A 24 -2.34 -8.54 -6.57
CA ASP A 24 -1.05 -8.29 -5.93
C ASP A 24 -1.19 -7.75 -4.50
N HIS A 25 -2.37 -7.21 -4.15
CA HIS A 25 -2.64 -6.52 -2.89
C HIS A 25 -3.88 -7.10 -2.18
N PRO A 26 -3.78 -8.34 -1.65
CA PRO A 26 -4.86 -8.91 -0.86
C PRO A 26 -5.11 -8.06 0.39
N ILE A 27 -6.36 -8.07 0.87
CA ILE A 27 -6.73 -7.36 2.10
C ILE A 27 -6.02 -8.04 3.28
N PRO A 28 -5.19 -7.32 4.05
CA PRO A 28 -4.54 -7.86 5.24
C PRO A 28 -5.55 -8.21 6.35
N ASP A 29 -5.22 -9.18 7.21
CA ASP A 29 -6.12 -9.69 8.27
C ASP A 29 -6.58 -8.62 9.26
N ASP A 30 -5.82 -7.54 9.42
CA ASP A 30 -6.11 -6.42 10.33
C ASP A 30 -6.94 -5.30 9.66
N MET A 31 -7.39 -5.50 8.41
CA MET A 31 -8.13 -4.49 7.65
C MET A 31 -9.44 -5.04 7.09
N PHE A 32 -10.47 -4.19 7.08
CA PHE A 32 -11.75 -4.50 6.44
C PHE A 32 -11.77 -4.13 4.95
N ALA A 33 -10.88 -3.24 4.51
CA ALA A 33 -10.76 -2.81 3.13
C ALA A 33 -9.31 -2.40 2.83
N TYR A 34 -8.84 -2.72 1.64
CA TYR A 34 -7.51 -2.34 1.18
C TYR A 34 -7.61 -1.69 -0.20
N GLY A 35 -7.00 -0.52 -0.33
CA GLY A 35 -7.05 0.33 -1.52
C GLY A 35 -5.83 1.24 -1.57
N THR A 36 -5.68 2.01 -2.64
CA THR A 36 -4.54 2.91 -2.85
C THR A 36 -4.30 3.86 -1.67
N PHE A 37 -5.36 4.42 -1.07
CA PHE A 37 -5.20 5.31 0.09
C PHE A 37 -4.68 4.58 1.33
N ALA A 38 -5.16 3.35 1.58
CA ALA A 38 -4.66 2.53 2.69
C ALA A 38 -3.18 2.16 2.49
N PHE A 39 -2.81 1.81 1.25
CA PHE A 39 -1.42 1.53 0.87
C PHE A 39 -0.50 2.75 1.10
N VAL A 40 -0.87 3.92 0.59
CA VAL A 40 -0.07 5.15 0.76
C VAL A 40 0.04 5.53 2.23
N ARG A 41 -1.06 5.42 3.00
CA ARG A 41 -1.06 5.66 4.44
C ARG A 41 -0.04 4.76 5.15
N GLU A 42 0.02 3.48 4.77
CA GLU A 42 0.98 2.55 5.37
C GLU A 42 2.42 2.89 5.02
N ILE A 43 2.71 3.25 3.77
CA ILE A 43 4.04 3.73 3.37
C ILE A 43 4.46 4.92 4.23
N VAL A 44 3.59 5.92 4.37
CA VAL A 44 3.89 7.14 5.14
C VAL A 44 4.09 6.79 6.62
N ARG A 45 3.27 5.90 7.17
CA ARG A 45 3.42 5.40 8.54
C ARG A 45 4.79 4.71 8.74
N GLN A 46 5.20 3.87 7.81
CA GLN A 46 6.49 3.16 7.91
C GLN A 46 7.68 4.11 7.76
N GLN A 47 7.60 5.08 6.87
CA GLN A 47 8.62 6.13 6.73
C GLN A 47 8.79 6.90 8.04
N MET A 48 7.69 7.38 8.62
CA MET A 48 7.74 8.07 9.90
C MET A 48 8.33 7.17 10.98
N ARG A 49 7.91 5.90 11.07
CA ARG A 49 8.49 4.95 12.04
C ARG A 49 10.00 4.82 11.88
N GLY A 50 10.51 4.70 10.65
CA GLY A 50 11.94 4.70 10.38
C GLY A 50 12.63 5.95 10.91
N GLU A 51 12.10 7.13 10.59
CA GLU A 51 12.62 8.42 11.06
C GLU A 51 12.61 8.55 12.58
N TRP A 52 11.53 8.13 13.25
CA TRP A 52 11.45 8.07 14.71
C TRP A 52 12.53 7.15 15.28
N MET A 53 12.73 5.95 14.71
CA MET A 53 13.76 5.02 15.15
C MET A 53 15.17 5.60 14.99
N PHE A 54 15.48 6.23 13.85
CA PHE A 54 16.76 6.89 13.64
C PHE A 54 16.95 8.10 14.55
N GLY A 55 15.90 8.87 14.81
CA GLY A 55 15.89 9.98 15.77
C GLY A 55 16.21 9.50 17.19
N THR A 56 15.54 8.47 17.68
CA THR A 56 15.80 7.86 19.00
C THR A 56 17.23 7.31 19.10
N ILE A 57 17.73 6.63 18.06
CA ILE A 57 19.12 6.13 18.03
C ILE A 57 20.11 7.30 18.08
N ARG A 58 19.85 8.40 17.37
CA ARG A 58 20.72 9.61 17.42
C ARG A 58 20.68 10.28 18.79
N ILE A 59 19.51 10.37 19.44
CA ILE A 59 19.40 10.89 20.81
C ILE A 59 20.18 10.00 21.79
N SER A 60 20.08 8.67 21.66
CA SER A 60 20.80 7.71 22.51
C SER A 60 22.31 7.67 22.31
N ARG A 61 22.85 8.14 21.17
CA ARG A 61 24.30 8.22 20.91
C ARG A 61 24.93 9.54 21.36
N ASN A 62 24.12 10.55 21.68
CA ASN A 62 24.57 11.83 22.24
C ASN A 62 24.54 11.85 23.78
N HIS A 63 24.41 10.68 24.42
CA HIS A 63 24.52 10.45 25.85
C HIS A 63 25.62 9.43 26.15
#